data_AF-A0A132B6A9-F1
#
_entry.id   AF-A0A132B6A9-F1
#
_cell.length_a   1.000
_cell.length_b   1.000
_cell.length_c   1.000
_cell.angle_alpha   90.00
_cell.angle_beta   90.00
_cell.angle_gamma   90.00
#
_symmetry.space_group_name_H-M   'P 1'
#
loop_
_entity.id
_entity.type
_entity.pdbx_description
1 polymer ?
#
loop_
_entity_poly.entity_id
_entity_poly.type
_entity_poly.pdbx_seq_one_letter_code
_entity_poly.pdbx_strand_id
1 'polypeptide(L)'
;MKLPKSDEHASRGLPITISASILDGLVLSLTPFHNSCNYRSAVVFGYATVVSDEAEKMWAMETITENTIRGRWENSRVPPTKTEMTSTSILRVRIHTASAKVRTGEPLEDRKNLKDDALTAKVWTGIVPSWLQWGEPIPTRTRSPIRRST
;
A
#
# COMPACT_ATOMS: atom_id res chain seq x y z
N MET A 1 11.03 -17.97 6.00
CA MET A 1 11.62 -17.79 4.66
C MET A 1 13.14 -17.81 4.83
N LYS A 2 13.84 -18.84 4.33
CA LYS A 2 15.32 -18.85 4.35
C LYS A 2 15.81 -18.10 3.12
N LEU A 3 16.66 -17.10 3.32
CA LEU A 3 17.23 -16.31 2.24
C LEU A 3 18.31 -17.11 1.50
N PRO A 4 18.42 -16.99 0.16
CA PRO A 4 19.41 -17.72 -0.63
C PRO A 4 20.86 -17.32 -0.26
N LYS A 5 21.78 -18.29 -0.32
CA LYS A 5 23.21 -18.16 -0.01
C LYS A 5 24.06 -17.83 -1.25
N SER A 6 23.62 -16.92 -2.12
CA SER A 6 24.41 -16.54 -3.31
C SER A 6 25.28 -15.31 -3.00
N ASP A 7 26.60 -15.48 -3.07
CA ASP A 7 27.62 -14.49 -2.71
C ASP A 7 27.69 -13.25 -3.62
N GLU A 8 27.02 -13.25 -4.78
CA GLU A 8 27.10 -12.16 -5.76
C GLU A 8 26.49 -10.83 -5.27
N HIS A 9 25.72 -10.86 -4.18
CA HIS A 9 25.14 -9.69 -3.53
C HIS A 9 25.46 -9.58 -2.04
N ALA A 10 26.40 -10.39 -1.53
CA ALA A 10 26.71 -10.43 -0.10
C ALA A 10 27.09 -9.05 0.47
N SER A 11 27.71 -8.17 -0.33
CA SER A 11 28.05 -6.81 0.08
C SER A 11 26.87 -5.81 -0.01
N ARG A 12 25.85 -6.08 -0.82
CA ARG A 12 24.74 -5.16 -1.10
C ARG A 12 23.44 -5.48 -0.37
N GLY A 13 23.22 -6.74 0.02
CA GLY A 13 21.98 -7.24 0.62
C GLY A 13 21.15 -8.09 -0.36
N LEU A 14 20.00 -8.59 0.07
CA LEU A 14 19.09 -9.40 -0.74
C LEU A 14 18.39 -8.53 -1.79
N PRO A 15 18.52 -8.78 -3.10
CA PRO A 15 17.77 -8.04 -4.11
C PRO A 15 16.26 -8.26 -3.93
N ILE A 16 15.49 -7.18 -3.90
CA ILE A 16 14.03 -7.23 -3.78
C ILE A 16 13.35 -6.21 -4.70
N THR A 17 12.09 -6.50 -5.01
CA THR A 17 11.18 -5.59 -5.70
C THR A 17 9.96 -5.35 -4.81
N ILE A 18 9.63 -4.07 -4.57
CA ILE A 18 8.45 -3.65 -3.83
C ILE A 18 7.52 -2.93 -4.80
N SER A 19 6.26 -3.37 -4.89
CA SER A 19 5.24 -2.71 -5.69
C SER A 19 4.08 -2.27 -4.81
N ALA A 20 3.63 -1.02 -4.98
CA ALA A 20 2.44 -0.48 -4.33
C ALA A 20 1.55 0.23 -5.35
N SER A 21 0.23 0.08 -5.20
CA SER A 21 -0.76 0.68 -6.09
C SER A 21 -1.97 1.15 -5.28
N ILE A 22 -2.53 2.30 -5.68
CA ILE A 22 -3.79 2.85 -5.19
C ILE A 22 -4.73 3.01 -6.38
N LEU A 23 -5.93 2.43 -6.30
CA LEU A 23 -6.99 2.60 -7.29
C LEU A 23 -7.80 3.85 -6.93
N ASP A 24 -7.87 4.80 -7.86
CA ASP A 24 -8.57 6.08 -7.66
C ASP A 24 -9.93 6.12 -8.40
N GLY A 25 -10.18 5.20 -9.33
CA GLY A 25 -11.48 5.04 -9.96
C GLY A 25 -11.50 4.17 -11.20
N LEU A 26 -12.68 3.70 -11.58
CA LEU A 26 -12.91 3.01 -12.85
C LEU A 26 -13.27 4.04 -13.92
N VAL A 27 -12.67 3.93 -15.09
CA VAL A 27 -12.93 4.80 -16.24
C VAL A 27 -13.73 4.00 -17.27
N LEU A 28 -14.99 4.39 -17.46
CA LEU A 28 -15.96 3.70 -18.31
C LEU A 28 -16.15 4.48 -19.62
N SER A 29 -15.75 3.86 -20.72
CA SER A 29 -15.76 4.37 -22.08
C SER A 29 -16.99 3.90 -22.87
N LEU A 30 -17.25 4.50 -24.04
CA LEU A 30 -18.24 4.02 -25.01
C LEU A 30 -17.96 2.59 -25.47
N THR A 31 -16.70 2.14 -25.41
CA THR A 31 -16.31 0.79 -25.81
C THR A 31 -15.55 0.06 -24.71
N PRO A 32 -15.75 -1.26 -24.54
CA PRO A 32 -15.00 -2.03 -23.55
C PRO A 32 -13.48 -1.97 -23.71
N PHE A 33 -13.00 -1.75 -24.93
CA PHE A 33 -11.56 -1.68 -25.25
C PHE A 33 -10.88 -0.47 -24.60
N HIS A 34 -11.60 0.66 -24.49
CA HIS A 34 -11.09 1.90 -23.93
C HIS A 34 -11.44 2.08 -22.44
N ASN A 35 -12.13 1.09 -21.83
CA ASN A 35 -12.30 1.04 -20.38
C ASN A 35 -10.93 0.95 -19.69
N SER A 36 -10.79 1.65 -18.56
CA SER A 36 -9.54 1.69 -17.82
C SER A 36 -9.77 2.01 -16.34
N CYS A 37 -8.73 2.45 -15.65
CA CYS A 37 -8.81 2.93 -14.29
C CYS A 37 -7.88 4.13 -14.06
N ASN A 38 -8.28 5.02 -13.17
CA ASN A 38 -7.38 6.01 -12.58
C ASN A 38 -6.67 5.36 -11.41
N TYR A 39 -5.35 5.53 -11.33
CA TYR A 39 -4.52 4.90 -10.31
C TYR A 39 -3.19 5.64 -10.13
N ARG A 40 -2.55 5.38 -8.99
CA ARG A 40 -1.16 5.73 -8.70
C ARG A 40 -0.42 4.47 -8.30
N SER A 41 0.72 4.20 -8.91
CA SER A 41 1.56 3.06 -8.54
C SER A 41 3.04 3.43 -8.52
N ALA A 42 3.79 2.70 -7.71
CA ALA A 42 5.24 2.77 -7.63
C ALA A 42 5.82 1.36 -7.57
N VAL A 43 6.92 1.14 -8.29
CA VAL A 43 7.74 -0.05 -8.22
C VAL A 43 9.15 0.37 -7.83
N VAL A 44 9.67 -0.22 -6.77
CA VAL A 44 10.98 0.08 -6.20
C VAL A 44 11.83 -1.17 -6.26
N PHE A 45 13.01 -1.07 -6.85
CA PHE A 45 14.02 -2.12 -6.86
C PHE A 45 15.13 -1.74 -5.89
N GLY A 46 15.54 -2.67 -5.06
CA GLY A 46 16.52 -2.38 -4.02
C GLY A 46 17.13 -3.62 -3.42
N TYR A 47 17.86 -3.41 -2.33
CA TYR A 47 18.51 -4.47 -1.58
C TYR A 47 18.09 -4.41 -0.12
N ALA A 48 17.59 -5.52 0.41
CA ALA A 48 17.14 -5.67 1.78
C ALA A 48 18.24 -6.24 2.67
N THR A 49 18.36 -5.69 3.88
CA THR A 49 19.22 -6.21 4.96
C THR A 49 18.40 -6.32 6.24
N VAL A 50 18.63 -7.37 7.02
CA VAL A 50 18.00 -7.51 8.33
C VAL A 50 18.55 -6.45 9.29
N VAL A 51 17.67 -5.76 10.01
CA VAL A 51 18.04 -4.87 11.10
C VAL A 51 18.44 -5.70 12.31
N SER A 52 19.73 -5.65 12.65
CA SER A 52 20.33 -6.42 13.76
C SER A 52 20.55 -5.60 15.02
N ASP A 53 20.75 -4.29 14.89
CA ASP A 53 20.91 -3.40 16.04
C ASP A 53 19.58 -3.27 16.81
N GLU A 54 19.63 -3.41 18.13
CA GLU A 54 18.43 -3.44 18.96
C GLU A 54 17.74 -2.07 19.00
N ALA A 55 18.50 -0.98 19.02
CA ALA A 55 17.95 0.38 19.03
C ALA A 55 17.32 0.74 17.68
N GLU A 56 17.97 0.43 16.55
CA GLU A 56 17.41 0.59 15.19
C GLU A 56 16.14 -0.24 15.04
N LYS A 57 16.14 -1.47 15.56
CA LYS A 57 14.96 -2.35 15.51
C LYS A 57 13.80 -1.79 16.34
N MET A 58 14.09 -1.25 17.52
CA MET A 58 13.09 -0.63 18.38
C MET A 58 12.46 0.59 17.72
N TRP A 59 13.29 1.49 17.19
CA TRP A 59 12.87 2.64 16.41
C TRP A 59 12.02 2.25 15.20
N ALA A 60 12.41 1.20 14.48
CA ALA A 60 11.67 0.72 13.32
C ALA A 60 10.29 0.13 13.70
N MET A 61 10.19 -0.61 14.82
CA MET A 61 8.90 -1.12 15.31
C MET A 61 7.93 0.02 15.65
N GLU A 62 8.42 1.03 16.36
CA GLU A 62 7.65 2.24 16.68
C GLU A 62 7.18 2.95 15.40
N THR A 63 8.12 3.22 14.48
CA THR A 63 7.84 3.91 13.21
C THR A 63 6.81 3.15 12.37
N ILE A 64 6.91 1.82 12.26
CA ILE A 64 5.95 0.99 11.51
C ILE A 64 4.56 1.03 12.16
N THR A 65 4.51 0.96 13.50
CA THR A 65 3.25 1.00 14.25
C THR A 65 2.54 2.35 14.07
N GLU A 66 3.28 3.45 14.20
CA GLU A 66 2.77 4.81 14.03
C GLU A 66 2.33 5.13 12.60
N ASN A 67 3.02 4.56 11.59
CA ASN A 67 2.58 4.66 10.18
C ASN A 67 1.29 3.90 9.90
N THR A 68 0.94 2.90 10.72
CA THR A 68 -0.30 2.13 10.56
C THR A 68 -1.48 2.91 11.13
N ILE A 69 -1.39 3.28 12.41
CA ILE A 69 -2.36 4.13 13.10
C ILE A 69 -1.58 5.06 14.02
N ARG A 70 -1.71 6.36 13.81
CA ARG A 70 -1.02 7.37 14.62
C ARG A 70 -1.44 7.26 16.10
N GLY A 71 -0.47 7.34 17.00
CA GLY A 71 -0.62 7.17 18.45
C GLY A 71 -0.81 5.72 18.90
N ARG A 72 -0.78 4.74 17.98
CA ARG A 72 -1.03 3.34 18.34
C ARG A 72 0.08 2.76 19.19
N TRP A 73 1.32 3.21 19.02
CA TRP A 73 2.47 2.75 19.79
C TRP A 73 2.28 3.02 21.28
N GLU A 74 2.06 4.29 21.63
CA GLU A 74 1.83 4.73 23.02
C GLU A 74 0.56 4.13 23.63
N ASN A 75 -0.44 3.82 22.80
CA ASN A 75 -1.70 3.17 23.20
C ASN A 75 -1.65 1.62 23.14
N SER A 76 -0.45 1.04 23.18
CA SER A 76 -0.18 -0.40 23.25
C SER A 76 0.73 -0.73 24.44
N ARG A 77 0.89 -2.02 24.76
CA ARG A 77 1.86 -2.44 25.79
C ARG A 77 3.28 -2.27 25.25
N VAL A 78 4.03 -1.33 25.79
CA VAL A 78 5.42 -1.05 25.43
C VAL A 78 6.34 -1.13 26.67
N PRO A 79 7.63 -1.46 26.51
CA PRO A 79 8.27 -1.91 25.27
C PRO A 79 7.92 -3.38 24.92
N PRO A 80 8.16 -3.82 23.68
CA PRO A 80 8.14 -5.23 23.32
C PRO A 80 9.05 -6.05 24.25
N THR A 81 8.61 -7.26 24.55
CA THR A 81 9.37 -8.26 25.30
C THR A 81 10.56 -8.76 24.50
N LYS A 82 11.55 -9.35 25.18
CA LYS A 82 12.69 -10.01 24.51
C LYS A 82 12.25 -11.07 23.49
N THR A 83 11.17 -11.80 23.78
CA THR A 83 10.63 -12.81 22.85
C THR A 83 10.05 -12.17 21.60
N GLU A 84 9.30 -11.08 21.73
CA GLU A 84 8.78 -10.33 20.57
C GLU A 84 9.92 -9.72 19.74
N MET A 85 10.93 -9.17 20.42
CA MET A 85 12.13 -8.61 19.78
C MET A 85 12.94 -9.65 19.02
N THR A 86 13.06 -10.89 19.53
CA THR A 86 13.84 -11.95 18.86
C THR A 86 13.05 -12.68 17.77
N SER A 87 11.74 -12.83 17.93
CA SER A 87 10.88 -13.54 16.96
C SER A 87 10.50 -12.72 15.74
N THR A 88 10.57 -11.39 15.81
CA THR A 88 10.23 -10.49 14.70
C THR A 88 11.48 -10.06 13.94
N SER A 89 11.49 -10.16 12.61
CA SER A 89 12.57 -9.62 11.76
C SER A 89 12.12 -8.36 11.05
N ILE A 90 12.95 -7.32 11.05
CA ILE A 90 12.71 -6.07 10.31
C ILE A 90 13.72 -5.98 9.17
N LEU A 91 13.24 -5.61 8.00
CA LEU A 91 14.07 -5.42 6.81
C LEU A 91 14.24 -3.94 6.53
N ARG A 92 15.49 -3.48 6.47
CA ARG A 92 15.85 -2.19 5.89
C ARG A 92 16.09 -2.39 4.41
N VAL A 93 15.44 -1.58 3.58
CA VAL A 93 15.56 -1.66 2.13
C VAL A 93 16.27 -0.43 1.62
N ARG A 94 17.47 -0.60 1.07
CA ARG A 94 18.15 0.46 0.33
C ARG A 94 17.60 0.47 -1.09
N ILE A 95 16.91 1.55 -1.44
CA ILE A 95 16.38 1.78 -2.78
C ILE A 95 17.56 1.94 -3.75
N HIS A 96 17.54 1.19 -4.84
CA HIS A 96 18.52 1.31 -5.92
C HIS A 96 17.94 2.10 -7.10
N THR A 97 16.75 1.72 -7.55
CA THR A 97 15.99 2.41 -8.59
C THR A 97 14.50 2.36 -8.27
N ALA A 98 13.73 3.27 -8.83
CA ALA A 98 12.28 3.27 -8.69
C ALA A 98 11.63 3.81 -9.96
N SER A 99 10.41 3.35 -10.24
CA SER A 99 9.53 3.90 -11.25
C SER A 99 8.15 4.14 -10.65
N ALA A 100 7.44 5.14 -11.15
CA ALA A 100 6.08 5.43 -10.77
C ALA A 100 5.22 5.66 -12.00
N LYS A 101 3.94 5.32 -11.90
CA LYS A 101 2.96 5.58 -12.95
C LYS A 101 1.70 6.14 -12.33
N VAL A 102 1.21 7.21 -12.93
CA VAL A 102 -0.05 7.84 -12.56
C VAL A 102 -0.93 7.89 -13.80
N ARG A 103 -2.17 7.45 -13.66
CA ARG A 103 -3.23 7.68 -14.65
C ARG A 103 -4.37 8.42 -13.97
N THR A 104 -4.71 9.57 -14.54
CA THR A 104 -5.85 10.41 -14.15
C THR A 104 -6.59 10.85 -15.39
N GLY A 105 -7.84 11.28 -15.22
CA GLY A 105 -8.64 11.86 -16.30
C GLY A 105 -9.75 10.95 -16.82
N GLU A 106 -10.44 11.45 -17.83
CA GLU A 106 -11.65 10.92 -18.43
C GLU A 106 -11.37 9.73 -19.38
N PRO A 107 -12.42 9.01 -19.82
CA PRO A 107 -12.31 8.07 -20.93
C PRO A 107 -11.76 8.76 -22.19
N LEU A 108 -10.93 8.05 -22.95
CA LEU A 108 -10.49 8.49 -24.28
C LEU A 108 -11.29 7.73 -25.32
N GLU A 109 -11.93 8.47 -26.22
CA GLU A 109 -12.79 7.89 -27.25
C GLU A 109 -12.25 8.07 -28.65
N ASP A 110 -12.45 7.07 -29.50
CA ASP A 110 -12.19 7.21 -30.92
C ASP A 110 -13.23 8.14 -31.55
N ARG A 111 -12.79 9.03 -32.44
CA ARG A 111 -13.66 10.00 -33.12
C ARG A 111 -14.84 9.36 -33.86
N LYS A 112 -14.69 8.12 -34.34
CA LYS A 112 -15.78 7.37 -34.99
C LYS A 112 -16.91 7.03 -34.02
N ASN A 113 -16.59 6.67 -32.78
CA ASN A 113 -17.57 6.29 -31.77
C ASN A 113 -18.32 7.53 -31.27
N LEU A 114 -17.62 8.66 -31.15
CA LEU A 114 -18.22 9.95 -30.78
C LEU A 114 -19.22 10.48 -31.83
N LYS A 115 -19.13 10.03 -33.09
CA LYS A 115 -20.04 10.43 -34.17
C LYS A 115 -21.23 9.46 -34.33
N ASP A 116 -21.27 8.38 -33.57
CA ASP A 116 -22.39 7.45 -33.57
C ASP A 116 -23.42 7.93 -32.53
N ASP A 117 -24.43 8.65 -33.02
CA ASP A 117 -25.49 9.23 -32.17
C ASP A 117 -26.28 8.15 -31.43
N ALA A 118 -26.46 6.96 -32.02
CA ALA A 118 -27.18 5.87 -31.38
C ALA A 118 -26.35 5.26 -30.24
N LEU A 119 -25.04 5.12 -30.43
CA LEU A 119 -24.11 4.66 -29.39
C LEU A 119 -24.02 5.66 -28.24
N THR A 120 -23.78 6.93 -28.55
CA THR A 120 -23.60 7.99 -27.55
C THR A 120 -24.87 8.31 -26.77
N ALA A 121 -26.06 8.13 -27.37
CA ALA A 121 -27.33 8.23 -26.65
C ALA A 121 -27.61 7.04 -25.73
N LYS A 122 -27.06 5.86 -26.02
CA LYS A 122 -27.32 4.61 -25.28
C LYS A 122 -26.32 4.34 -24.16
N VAL A 123 -25.06 4.72 -24.34
CA VAL A 123 -23.96 4.32 -23.45
C VAL A 123 -23.51 5.51 -22.61
N TRP A 124 -23.61 5.36 -21.29
CA TRP A 124 -23.01 6.31 -20.36
C TRP A 124 -21.49 6.16 -20.32
N THR A 125 -20.78 7.28 -20.30
CA THR A 125 -19.33 7.33 -20.08
C THR A 125 -19.01 8.19 -18.87
N GLY A 126 -17.90 7.87 -18.20
CA GLY A 126 -17.45 8.65 -17.07
C GLY A 126 -16.54 7.87 -16.15
N ILE A 127 -16.46 8.33 -14.90
CA ILE A 127 -15.56 7.78 -13.88
C ILE A 127 -16.40 7.36 -12.69
N VAL A 128 -16.18 6.14 -12.21
CA VAL A 128 -16.65 5.67 -10.90
C VAL A 128 -15.48 5.82 -9.93
N PRO A 129 -15.42 6.89 -9.12
CA PRO A 129 -14.31 7.13 -8.21
C PRO A 129 -14.20 6.05 -7.12
N SER A 130 -12.97 5.81 -6.66
CA SER A 130 -12.67 4.89 -5.57
C SER A 130 -11.70 5.53 -4.58
N TRP A 131 -11.93 5.31 -3.29
CA TRP A 131 -11.03 5.75 -2.22
C TRP A 131 -11.09 4.78 -1.05
N LEU A 132 -10.01 4.74 -0.28
CA LEU A 132 -9.96 3.98 0.97
C LEU A 132 -10.66 4.78 2.05
N GLN A 133 -11.66 4.15 2.69
CA GLN A 133 -12.36 4.68 3.85
C GLN A 133 -12.20 3.68 5.00
N TRP A 134 -11.72 4.14 6.15
CA TRP A 134 -11.78 3.33 7.37
C TRP A 134 -13.24 3.18 7.82
N GLY A 135 -13.63 1.95 8.13
CA GLY A 135 -14.95 1.66 8.70
C GLY A 135 -15.03 1.96 10.20
N GLU A 136 -16.21 1.76 10.77
CA GLU A 136 -16.43 1.88 12.22
C GLU A 136 -15.60 0.82 12.97
N PRO A 137 -14.86 1.18 14.04
CA PRO A 137 -14.11 0.22 14.85
C PRO A 137 -15.01 -0.83 15.48
N ILE A 138 -14.67 -2.11 15.27
CA ILE A 138 -15.40 -3.24 15.87
C ILE A 138 -14.66 -3.69 17.13
N PRO A 139 -15.28 -3.59 18.33
CA PRO A 139 -14.64 -3.99 19.57
C PRO A 139 -14.53 -5.52 19.69
N THR A 140 -13.53 -5.99 20.44
CA THR A 140 -13.45 -7.41 20.79
C THR A 140 -14.57 -7.78 21.78
N ARG A 141 -15.09 -9.01 21.67
CA ARG A 141 -16.20 -9.51 22.51
C ARG A 141 -15.97 -9.40 24.02
N THR A 142 -14.72 -9.36 24.46
CA THR A 142 -14.30 -9.40 25.86
C THR A 142 -14.15 -8.04 26.54
N ARG A 143 -14.35 -6.92 25.83
CA ARG A 143 -14.37 -5.58 26.44
C ARG A 143 -15.79 -5.05 26.47
N SER A 144 -16.40 -5.02 27.67
CA SER A 144 -17.49 -4.08 27.95
C SER A 144 -17.04 -2.66 27.58
N PRO A 145 -17.94 -1.79 27.09
CA PRO A 145 -17.56 -0.43 26.72
C PRO A 145 -16.90 0.23 27.93
N ILE A 146 -15.70 0.78 27.71
CA ILE A 146 -15.00 1.59 28.71
C ILE A 146 -15.98 2.69 29.09
N ARG A 147 -16.52 2.61 30.32
CA ARG A 147 -17.39 3.63 30.89
C ARG A 147 -16.57 4.92 30.88
N ARG A 148 -16.92 5.86 30.00
CA ARG A 148 -16.34 7.21 30.05
C ARG A 148 -16.74 7.78 31.42
N SER A 149 -15.77 7.97 32.30
CA SER A 149 -15.97 8.82 33.48
C SER A 149 -16.12 10.25 32.96
N THR A 150 -17.33 10.77 33.01
CA THR A 150 -17.61 12.20 33.04
C THR A 150 -16.98 12.83 34.26
#